data_AF-A0A968TH97-F1
#
_entry.id   AF-A0A968TH97-F1
#
_cell.length_a   1.000
_cell.length_b   1.000
_cell.length_c   1.000
_cell.angle_alpha   90.00
_cell.angle_beta   90.00
_cell.angle_gamma   90.00
#
_symmetry.space_group_name_H-M   'P 1'
#
loop_
_entity.id
_entity.type
_entity.pdbx_description
1 polymer ?
#
loop_
_entity_poly.entity_id
_entity_poly.type
_entity_poly.pdbx_seq_one_letter_code
_entity_poly.pdbx_strand_id
1 'polypeptide(L)' 'NQRKIEALAFSHERQAAFDAELKNEQQRKSRKQQLLETDSQYQKLKEYLGKIKLRRAQLEIDLERARNEFSIKKLFLKKR' A
#
# COMPACT_ATOMS: atom_id res chain seq x y z
N ASN A 1 -5.80 4.50 -6.21
CA ASN A 1 -4.76 3.44 -6.35
C ASN A 1 -5.13 2.18 -5.60
N GLN A 2 -5.42 2.25 -4.30
CA GLN A 2 -5.88 1.12 -3.48
C GLN A 2 -7.01 0.30 -4.15
N ARG A 3 -8.14 0.93 -4.50
CA ARG A 3 -9.26 0.27 -5.20
C ARG A 3 -8.89 -0.37 -6.54
N LYS A 4 -7.93 0.21 -7.29
CA LYS A 4 -7.49 -0.33 -8.59
C LYS A 4 -6.63 -1.58 -8.40
N ILE A 5 -5.76 -1.59 -7.40
CA ILE A 5 -4.96 -2.76 -6.99
C ILE A 5 -5.89 -3.89 -6.56
N GLU A 6 -6.91 -3.58 -5.76
CA GLU A 6 -7.91 -4.54 -5.29
C GLU A 6 -8.74 -5.11 -6.45
N ALA A 7 -9.16 -4.27 -7.41
CA ALA A 7 -9.87 -4.72 -8.60
C ALA A 7 -9.02 -5.67 -9.47
N LEU A 8 -7.73 -5.36 -9.67
CA LEU A 8 -6.81 -6.24 -10.38
C LEU A 8 -6.57 -7.54 -9.62
N ALA A 9 -6.35 -7.47 -8.31
CA ALA A 9 -6.19 -8.65 -7.46
C ALA A 9 -7.41 -9.57 -7.52
N PHE A 10 -8.60 -9.00 -7.50
CA PHE A 10 -9.86 -9.73 -7.63
C PHE A 10 -10.06 -10.32 -9.03
N SER A 11 -9.62 -9.63 -10.08
CA SER A 11 -9.64 -10.17 -11.44
C SER A 11 -8.77 -11.42 -11.56
N HIS A 12 -7.54 -11.36 -11.06
CA HIS A 12 -6.61 -12.50 -11.06
C HIS A 12 -7.08 -13.64 -10.17
N GLU A 13 -7.75 -13.33 -9.06
CA GLU A 13 -8.39 -14.32 -8.21
C GLU A 13 -9.51 -15.07 -8.92
N ARG A 14 -10.38 -14.37 -9.65
CA ARG A 14 -11.41 -15.01 -10.48
C ARG A 14 -10.77 -15.89 -11.54
N GLN A 15 -9.73 -15.40 -12.22
CA GLN A 15 -9.03 -16.18 -13.24
C GLN A 15 -8.46 -17.48 -12.66
N ALA A 16 -7.83 -17.44 -11.49
CA ALA A 16 -7.31 -18.65 -10.83
C ALA A 16 -8.43 -19.55 -10.29
N ALA A 17 -9.55 -18.99 -9.81
CA ALA A 17 -10.67 -19.78 -9.28
C ALA A 17 -11.40 -20.59 -10.35
N PHE A 18 -11.47 -20.08 -11.58
CA PHE A 18 -12.12 -20.73 -12.73
C PHE A 18 -11.15 -21.47 -13.66
N ASP A 19 -9.88 -21.59 -13.27
CA ASP A 19 -8.90 -22.38 -14.00
C ASP A 19 -9.20 -23.88 -13.80
N ALA A 20 -9.65 -24.54 -14.87
CA ALA A 20 -10.07 -25.94 -14.86
C ALA A 20 -8.89 -26.92 -14.64
N GLU A 21 -7.65 -26.48 -14.83
CA GLU A 21 -6.46 -27.31 -14.64
C GLU A 21 -6.04 -27.39 -13.16
N LEU A 22 -6.53 -26.47 -12.31
CA LEU A 22 -6.18 -26.38 -10.90
C LEU A 22 -7.14 -27.23 -10.05
N LYS A 23 -6.60 -28.31 -9.47
CA LYS A 23 -7.35 -29.35 -8.75
C LYS A 23 -7.55 -29.05 -7.27
N ASN A 24 -6.80 -28.11 -6.70
CA ASN A 24 -6.90 -27.77 -5.29
C ASN A 24 -6.69 -26.27 -5.01
N GLU A 25 -7.08 -25.85 -3.81
CA GLU A 25 -7.00 -24.46 -3.36
C GLU A 25 -5.56 -23.93 -3.29
N GLN A 26 -4.60 -24.80 -2.94
CA GLN A 26 -3.19 -24.41 -2.88
C GLN A 26 -2.65 -24.04 -4.28
N GLN A 27 -3.02 -24.80 -5.31
CA GLN A 27 -2.68 -24.52 -6.71
C GLN A 27 -3.31 -23.20 -7.17
N ARG A 28 -4.57 -22.93 -6.79
CA ARG A 28 -5.25 -21.66 -7.09
C ARG A 28 -4.56 -20.45 -6.46
N LYS A 29 -4.15 -20.57 -5.20
CA LYS A 29 -3.39 -19.52 -4.52
C LYS A 29 -2.05 -19.27 -5.18
N SER A 30 -1.30 -20.34 -5.49
CA SER A 30 -0.03 -20.23 -6.23
C SER A 30 -0.22 -19.58 -7.60
N ARG A 31 -1.27 -19.97 -8.35
CA ARG A 31 -1.57 -19.38 -9.66
C ARG A 31 -1.92 -17.91 -9.56
N LYS A 32 -2.81 -17.53 -8.64
CA LYS A 32 -3.14 -16.13 -8.34
C LYS A 32 -1.87 -15.33 -8.05
N GLN A 33 -0.98 -15.87 -7.23
CA GLN A 33 0.26 -15.20 -6.88
C GLN A 33 1.18 -14.99 -8.09
N GLN A 34 1.35 -16.00 -8.94
CA GLN A 34 2.11 -15.87 -10.20
C GLN A 34 1.52 -14.82 -11.14
N LEU A 35 0.19 -14.77 -11.26
CA LEU A 35 -0.50 -13.76 -12.09
C LEU A 35 -0.25 -12.35 -11.55
N LEU A 36 -0.27 -12.17 -10.22
CA LEU A 36 0.04 -10.88 -9.60
C LEU A 36 1.51 -10.48 -9.74
N GLU A 37 2.43 -11.44 -9.65
CA GLU A 37 3.87 -11.21 -9.82
C GLU A 37 4.22 -10.80 -11.25
N THR A 38 3.52 -11.33 -12.25
CA THR A 38 3.74 -11.05 -13.67
C THR A 38 2.94 -9.85 -14.20
N ASP A 39 1.89 -9.41 -13.52
CA ASP A 39 1.11 -8.23 -13.90
C ASP A 39 1.88 -6.92 -13.63
N SER A 40 2.43 -6.35 -14.70
CA SER A 40 3.17 -5.08 -14.65
C SER A 40 2.37 -3.89 -14.12
N GLN A 41 1.05 -3.84 -14.34
CA GLN A 41 0.20 -2.76 -13.84
C GLN A 41 -0.01 -2.91 -12.34
N TYR A 42 -0.28 -4.13 -11.87
CA TYR A 42 -0.40 -4.43 -10.45
C TYR A 42 0.88 -4.06 -9.70
N GLN A 43 2.05 -4.46 -10.22
CA GLN A 43 3.34 -4.14 -9.59
C GLN A 43 3.59 -2.61 -9.54
N LYS A 44 3.40 -1.90 -10.65
CA LYS A 44 3.54 -0.43 -10.68
C LYS A 44 2.62 0.27 -9.68
N LEU A 45 1.36 -0.14 -9.61
CA LEU A 45 0.39 0.44 -8.69
C LEU A 45 0.75 0.13 -7.23
N LYS A 46 1.21 -1.09 -6.93
CA LYS A 46 1.68 -1.50 -5.61
C LYS A 46 2.89 -0.69 -5.15
N GLU A 47 3.90 -0.53 -6.01
CA GLU A 47 5.06 0.31 -5.73
C GLU A 47 4.67 1.77 -5.51
N TYR A 48 3.83 2.33 -6.38
CA TYR A 48 3.38 3.70 -6.28
C TYR A 48 2.59 3.96 -4.99
N LEU A 49 1.71 3.03 -4.60
CA LEU A 49 1.01 3.08 -3.33
C LEU A 49 2.00 3.04 -2.15
N GLY A 50 3.04 2.20 -2.22
CA GLY A 50 4.11 2.13 -1.23
C GLY A 50 4.82 3.48 -1.06
N LYS A 51 5.23 4.10 -2.18
CA LYS A 51 5.87 5.43 -2.18
C LYS A 51 4.97 6.51 -1.56
N ILE A 52 3.68 6.51 -1.90
CA ILE A 52 2.72 7.46 -1.31
C ILE A 52 2.59 7.25 0.20
N LYS A 53 2.45 6.00 0.67
CA LYS A 53 2.33 5.68 2.10
C LYS A 53 3.56 6.14 2.88
N LEU A 54 4.76 5.88 2.35
CA LEU A 54 6.00 6.33 2.96
C LEU A 54 6.09 7.86 2.99
N ARG A 55 5.71 8.54 1.90
CA ARG A 55 5.69 10.00 1.87
C ARG A 55 4.69 10.58 2.88
N ARG A 56 3.51 9.96 3.02
CA ARG A 56 2.51 10.37 4.01
C ARG A 56 3.05 10.23 5.44
N ALA A 57 3.67 9.09 5.76
CA ALA A 57 4.27 8.86 7.07
C ALA A 57 5.37 9.90 7.38
N GLN A 58 6.21 10.24 6.39
CA GLN A 58 7.20 11.29 6.55
C GLN A 58 6.57 12.66 6.86
N LEU A 59 5.52 13.03 6.13
CA LEU A 59 4.81 14.30 6.37
C LEU A 59 4.13 14.35 7.74
N GLU A 60 3.61 13.21 8.23
CA GLU A 60 3.07 13.09 9.59
C GLU A 60 4.16 13.33 10.64
N ILE A 61 5.36 12.76 10.47
CA ILE A 61 6.51 12.99 11.35
C ILE A 61 6.92 14.47 11.34
N ASP A 62 7.03 15.07 10.16
CA ASP A 62 7.43 16.47 10.00
C ASP A 62 6.41 17.41 10.68
N LEU A 63 5.11 17.10 10.56
CA LEU A 63 4.04 17.86 11.22
C LEU A 63 4.15 17.80 12.74
N GLU A 64 4.33 16.60 13.30
CA GLU A 64 4.45 16.44 14.76
C GLU A 64 5.71 17.13 15.29
N ARG A 65 6.81 17.07 14.53
CA ARG A 65 8.01 17.82 14.86
C ARG A 65 7.72 19.33 14.89
N ALA A 66 7.06 19.88 13.87
CA ALA A 66 6.72 21.30 13.83
C ALA A 66 5.79 21.72 14.98
N ARG A 67 4.82 20.87 15.36
CA ARG A 67 3.94 21.09 16.52
C ARG A 67 4.71 21.14 17.83
N ASN A 68 5.67 20.24 18.00
CA ASN A 68 6.54 20.20 19.17
C ASN A 68 7.44 21.45 19.24
N GLU A 69 8.09 21.81 18.13
CA GLU A 69 8.92 23.02 18.04
C GLU A 69 8.12 24.29 18.36
N PHE A 70 6.90 24.40 17.83
CA PHE A 70 6.01 25.52 18.15
C PHE A 70 5.64 25.56 19.64
N SER A 71 5.26 24.42 20.21
CA SER A 71 4.89 24.31 21.63
C SER A 71 6.04 24.70 22.54
N ILE A 72 7.26 24.26 22.24
CA ILE A 72 8.48 24.64 22.96
C ILE A 72 8.72 26.16 22.86
N LYS A 73 8.67 26.73 21.65
CA LYS A 73 8.83 28.19 21.46
C LYS A 73 7.80 28.98 22.26
N LYS A 74 6.54 28.55 22.28
CA LYS A 74 5.48 29.17 23.07
C LYS A 74 5.79 29.16 24.57
N LEU A 75 6.31 28.05 25.09
CA LEU A 75 6.72 27.96 26.50
C LEU A 75 7.87 28.91 26.84
N PHE A 76 8.87 29.02 25.96
CA PHE A 76 9.98 29.95 26.18
C PHE A 76 9.55 31.42 26.15
N LEU A 77 8.61 31.78 25.26
CA LEU A 77 8.05 33.13 25.23
C LEU A 77 7.24 33.47 26.48
N LYS A 78 6.55 32.49 27.09
CA LYS A 78 5.76 32.69 28.32
C LYS A 78 6.62 32.81 29.59
N LYS A 79 7.86 32.32 29.56
CA LYS A 79 8.80 32.35 30.71
C LYS A 79 9.68 33.61 30.74
N ARG A 80 9.56 34.50 29.74
CA ARG A 80 10.14 35.85 29.74
C ARG A 80 9.07 36.86 30.11
#